data_AF-A0A356TDB8-F1
#
_entry.id   AF-A0A356TDB8-F1
#
_cell.length_a   1.000
_cell.length_b   1.000
_cell.length_c   1.000
_cell.angle_alpha   90.00
_cell.angle_beta   90.00
_cell.angle_gamma   90.00
#
_symmetry.space_group_name_H-M   'P 1'
#
loop_
_entity.id
_entity.type
_entity.pdbx_description
1 polymer ?
#
loop_
_entity_poly.entity_id
_entity_poly.type
_entity_poly.pdbx_seq_one_letter_code
_entity_poly.pdbx_strand_id
1 'polypeptide(L)'
;MAGTARNQGRLEILHGGVWGTVCDDYISTSGTRQTNFVSVACGELGFSAAGSALTSGFPDGVDPTWMDDLDCAGTESRLASCPFRGWGMENCSHVEDIGLSCTP
;
A
#
# COMPACT_ATOMS: atom_id res chain seq x y z
N MET A 1 10.73 -12.45 10.34
CA MET A 1 11.32 -11.10 10.29
C MET A 1 11.80 -10.88 8.87
N ALA A 2 11.11 -10.07 8.07
CA ALA A 2 11.51 -9.75 6.70
C ALA A 2 11.47 -8.23 6.55
N GLY A 3 12.59 -7.65 6.12
CA GLY A 3 12.82 -6.20 5.98
C GLY A 3 14.13 -5.78 6.66
N THR A 4 15.25 -5.84 5.95
CA THR A 4 16.58 -5.42 6.44
C THR A 4 16.77 -3.89 6.44
N ALA A 5 15.75 -3.12 6.06
CA ALA A 5 15.66 -1.69 6.25
C ALA A 5 14.27 -1.36 6.84
N ARG A 6 14.20 -0.57 7.92
CA ARG A 6 12.93 -0.30 8.65
C ARG A 6 11.87 0.42 7.81
N ASN A 7 12.27 0.93 6.65
CA ASN A 7 11.50 1.75 5.74
C ASN A 7 11.06 1.00 4.47
N GLN A 8 11.27 -0.32 4.37
CA GLN A 8 10.88 -1.09 3.19
C GLN A 8 10.20 -2.41 3.55
N GLY A 9 9.10 -2.73 2.88
CA GLY A 9 8.34 -3.96 3.11
C GLY A 9 7.07 -4.03 2.27
N ARG A 10 6.44 -5.21 2.24
CA ARG A 10 5.03 -5.36 1.81
C ARG A 10 4.15 -4.52 2.74
N LEU A 11 3.18 -3.83 2.17
CA LEU A 11 2.23 -3.03 2.92
C LEU A 11 1.09 -3.94 3.40
N GLU A 12 0.81 -3.88 4.70
CA GLU A 12 -0.32 -4.56 5.32
C GLU A 12 -1.15 -3.54 6.09
N ILE A 13 -2.47 -3.73 6.09
CA ILE A 13 -3.44 -2.88 6.80
C ILE A 13 -4.29 -3.72 7.75
N LEU A 14 -4.59 -3.17 8.93
CA LEU A 14 -5.45 -3.80 9.91
C LEU A 14 -6.91 -3.35 9.71
N HIS A 15 -7.78 -4.28 9.33
CA HIS A 15 -9.21 -4.04 9.21
C HIS A 15 -10.00 -5.18 9.89
N GLY A 16 -11.04 -4.84 10.66
CA GLY A 16 -11.85 -5.86 11.35
C GLY A 16 -11.08 -6.74 12.35
N GLY A 17 -9.90 -6.31 12.82
CA GLY A 17 -9.04 -7.08 13.71
C GLY A 17 -8.12 -8.09 13.01
N VAL A 18 -8.09 -8.12 11.68
CA VAL A 18 -7.26 -9.02 10.87
C VAL A 18 -6.36 -8.20 9.95
N TRP A 19 -5.08 -8.55 9.89
CA TRP A 19 -4.14 -7.98 8.94
C TRP A 19 -4.38 -8.53 7.55
N GLY A 20 -4.32 -7.67 6.55
CA GLY A 20 -4.43 -8.05 5.16
C GLY A 20 -3.58 -7.16 4.26
N THR A 21 -3.44 -7.56 3.00
CA THR A 21 -2.59 -6.88 2.02
C THR A 21 -3.34 -5.78 1.26
N VAL A 22 -2.61 -5.04 0.43
CA VAL A 22 -3.12 -3.96 -0.41
C VAL A 22 -2.69 -4.25 -1.85
N CYS A 23 -3.62 -4.21 -2.80
CA CYS A 23 -3.33 -4.47 -4.20
C CYS A 23 -2.66 -3.28 -4.89
N ASP A 24 -1.78 -3.54 -5.87
CA ASP A 24 -1.07 -2.51 -6.65
C ASP A 24 -1.84 -1.95 -7.86
N ASP A 25 -2.99 -2.56 -8.16
CA ASP A 25 -3.89 -2.13 -9.23
C ASP A 25 -4.21 -0.65 -9.10
N TYR A 26 -4.27 0.01 -10.25
CA TYR A 26 -4.48 1.46 -10.41
C TYR A 26 -3.35 2.36 -9.87
N ILE A 27 -2.65 1.98 -8.79
CA ILE A 27 -1.49 2.70 -8.25
C ILE A 27 -0.32 2.66 -9.24
N SER A 28 -0.06 1.50 -9.83
CA SER A 28 1.05 1.28 -10.78
C SER A 28 0.82 1.90 -12.17
N THR A 29 -0.38 2.43 -12.44
CA THR A 29 -0.78 2.89 -13.79
C THR A 29 -0.32 4.31 -14.15
N SER A 30 0.05 5.14 -13.18
CA SER A 30 0.45 6.54 -13.41
C SER A 30 1.40 7.05 -12.31
N GLY A 31 2.41 7.82 -12.71
CA GLY A 31 3.39 8.40 -11.79
C GLY A 31 2.77 9.29 -10.71
N THR A 32 1.69 10.02 -11.02
CA THR A 32 0.99 10.86 -10.03
C THR A 32 0.25 10.01 -8.99
N ARG A 33 -0.42 8.93 -9.41
CA ARG A 33 -1.12 8.01 -8.49
C ARG A 33 -0.14 7.34 -7.55
N GLN A 34 0.96 6.83 -8.10
CA GLN A 34 2.04 6.27 -7.30
C GLN A 34 2.59 7.29 -6.29
N THR A 35 2.88 8.52 -6.72
CA THR A 35 3.40 9.58 -5.84
C THR A 35 2.43 9.91 -4.71
N ASN A 36 1.13 10.05 -5.03
CA ASN A 36 0.10 10.35 -4.04
C ASN A 36 -0.08 9.22 -3.04
N PHE A 37 -0.18 7.98 -3.52
CA PHE A 37 -0.30 6.80 -2.67
C PHE A 37 0.89 6.68 -1.71
N VAL A 38 2.12 6.81 -2.23
CA VAL A 38 3.35 6.75 -1.42
C VAL A 38 3.39 7.88 -0.39
N SER A 39 2.98 9.10 -0.77
CA SER A 39 2.90 10.24 0.14
C SER A 39 2.04 9.94 1.37
N VAL A 40 0.84 9.41 1.14
CA VAL A 40 -0.10 9.04 2.21
C VAL A 40 0.43 7.87 3.03
N ALA A 41 0.86 6.79 2.38
CA ALA A 41 1.25 5.56 3.06
C ALA A 41 2.52 5.74 3.91
N CYS A 42 3.57 6.36 3.35
CA CYS A 42 4.79 6.62 4.10
C CYS A 42 4.58 7.66 5.20
N GLY A 43 3.74 8.67 4.95
CA GLY A 43 3.35 9.65 5.97
C GLY A 43 2.60 9.02 7.14
N GLU A 44 1.65 8.11 6.87
CA GLU A 44 0.91 7.38 7.91
C GLU A 44 1.83 6.49 8.77
N LEU A 45 2.85 5.89 8.16
CA LEU A 45 3.86 5.08 8.84
C LEU A 45 4.88 5.92 9.65
N GLY A 46 4.80 7.25 9.59
CA GLY A 46 5.68 8.17 10.32
C GLY A 46 7.01 8.47 9.64
N PHE A 47 7.14 8.14 8.36
CA PHE A 47 8.26 8.53 7.52
C PHE A 47 8.00 9.87 6.83
N SER A 48 9.00 10.39 6.11
CA SER A 48 8.73 11.47 5.17
C SER A 48 7.76 10.97 4.08
N ALA A 49 6.87 11.84 3.61
CA ALA A 49 5.84 11.56 2.61
C ALA A 49 6.43 11.39 1.19
N ALA A 50 7.51 10.60 1.08
CA ALA A 50 8.32 10.40 -0.09
C ALA A 50 8.90 8.98 -0.10
N GLY A 51 9.05 8.40 -1.28
CA GLY A 51 9.52 7.03 -1.45
C GLY A 51 9.12 6.46 -2.80
N SER A 52 8.99 5.15 -2.85
CA SER A 52 8.54 4.41 -4.04
C SER A 52 7.60 3.28 -3.66
N ALA A 53 6.63 3.00 -4.53
CA ALA A 53 5.87 1.76 -4.50
C ALA A 53 6.68 0.63 -5.12
N LEU A 54 6.44 -0.59 -4.65
CA LEU A 54 7.14 -1.80 -5.07
C LEU A 54 6.10 -2.87 -5.37
N THR A 55 6.13 -3.45 -6.56
CA THR A 55 5.17 -4.48 -7.01
C THR A 55 5.75 -5.89 -6.94
N SER A 56 6.97 -6.04 -6.44
CA SER A 56 7.66 -7.32 -6.30
C SER A 56 8.80 -7.22 -5.28
N GLY A 57 9.38 -8.37 -4.93
CA GLY A 57 10.53 -8.44 -4.02
C GLY A 57 10.18 -8.73 -2.56
N PHE A 58 8.92 -9.12 -2.30
CA PHE A 58 8.46 -9.60 -1.00
C PHE A 58 7.84 -10.99 -1.17
N PRO A 59 7.83 -11.84 -0.13
CA PRO A 59 7.02 -13.05 -0.15
C PRO A 59 5.56 -12.70 -0.46
N ASP A 60 4.82 -13.63 -1.05
CA ASP A 60 3.38 -13.46 -1.23
C ASP A 60 2.71 -13.19 0.13
N GLY A 61 1.67 -12.36 0.11
CA GLY A 61 0.77 -12.21 1.23
C GLY A 61 0.00 -13.49 1.55
N VAL A 62 -0.79 -13.39 2.60
CA VAL A 62 -1.81 -14.39 2.92
C VAL A 62 -3.10 -13.63 3.12
N ASP A 63 -4.18 -14.18 2.57
CA ASP A 63 -5.53 -13.64 2.64
C ASP A 63 -5.85 -13.09 4.04
N PRO A 64 -6.55 -11.95 4.14
CA PRO A 64 -7.27 -11.26 3.05
C PRO A 64 -6.47 -10.14 2.36
N THR A 65 -6.86 -9.80 1.12
CA THR A 65 -6.56 -8.49 0.50
C THR A 65 -7.65 -7.49 0.88
N TRP A 66 -7.30 -6.39 1.54
CA TRP A 66 -8.29 -5.46 2.09
C TRP A 66 -8.64 -4.28 1.21
N MET A 67 -7.70 -3.81 0.39
CA MET A 67 -7.86 -2.59 -0.40
C MET A 67 -7.37 -2.81 -1.83
N ASP A 68 -8.11 -2.26 -2.78
CA ASP A 68 -7.89 -2.33 -4.22
C ASP A 68 -8.38 -1.03 -4.90
N ASP A 69 -7.78 -0.67 -6.03
CA ASP A 69 -7.90 0.61 -6.76
C ASP A 69 -7.78 1.87 -5.90
N LEU A 70 -6.71 2.03 -5.11
CA LEU A 70 -6.53 3.25 -4.34
C LEU A 70 -6.25 4.47 -5.23
N ASP A 71 -7.09 5.51 -5.12
CA ASP A 71 -6.97 6.78 -5.85
C ASP A 71 -6.66 7.96 -4.90
N CYS A 72 -5.58 7.86 -4.15
CA CYS A 72 -5.19 8.90 -3.20
C CYS A 72 -4.96 10.25 -3.90
N ALA A 73 -5.41 11.34 -3.27
CA ALA A 73 -5.10 12.71 -3.64
C ALA A 73 -3.69 13.14 -3.19
N GLY A 74 -3.07 12.39 -2.27
CA GLY A 74 -1.72 12.64 -1.75
C GLY A 74 -1.68 13.52 -0.51
N THR A 75 -2.85 13.91 0.01
CA THR A 75 -3.04 14.84 1.14
C THR A 75 -3.75 14.21 2.32
N GLU A 76 -4.22 12.97 2.15
CA GLU A 76 -4.86 12.18 3.17
C GLU A 76 -3.86 11.85 4.29
N SER A 77 -4.35 11.80 5.53
CA SER A 77 -3.54 11.40 6.68
C SER A 77 -3.48 9.88 6.88
N ARG A 78 -4.35 9.13 6.21
CA ARG A 78 -4.47 7.68 6.31
C ARG A 78 -4.87 7.10 4.97
N LEU A 79 -4.38 5.91 4.64
CA LEU A 79 -4.76 5.16 3.45
C LEU A 79 -6.25 4.87 3.38
N ALA A 80 -6.86 4.54 4.52
CA ALA A 80 -8.30 4.30 4.63
C ALA A 80 -9.18 5.51 4.27
N SER A 81 -8.59 6.71 4.14
CA SER A 81 -9.29 7.93 3.71
C SER A 81 -9.19 8.19 2.21
N CYS A 82 -8.31 7.49 1.49
CA CYS A 82 -8.29 7.55 0.03
C CYS A 82 -9.57 6.90 -0.52
N PRO A 83 -10.04 7.28 -1.72
CA PRO A 83 -11.00 6.47 -2.47
C PRO A 83 -10.41 5.11 -2.84
N PHE A 84 -11.20 4.03 -2.69
CA PHE A 84 -10.88 2.65 -3.09
C PHE A 84 -12.18 1.86 -3.30
N ARG A 85 -12.14 0.65 -3.86
CA ARG A 85 -13.35 -0.13 -4.24
C ARG A 85 -14.28 -0.49 -3.08
N GLY A 86 -13.75 -0.52 -1.86
CA GLY A 86 -14.42 -1.01 -0.65
C GLY A 86 -13.63 -2.12 0.03
N TRP A 87 -13.84 -2.33 1.33
CA TRP A 87 -13.06 -3.29 2.12
C TRP A 87 -13.28 -4.72 1.63
N GLY A 88 -12.20 -5.41 1.24
CA GLY A 88 -12.24 -6.78 0.72
C GLY A 88 -12.94 -6.91 -0.63
N MET A 89 -13.19 -5.79 -1.32
CA MET A 89 -13.72 -5.78 -2.68
C MET A 89 -12.55 -5.61 -3.63
N GLU A 90 -12.04 -6.74 -4.13
CA GLU A 90 -10.81 -6.80 -4.90
C GLU A 90 -10.91 -7.86 -6.01
N ASN A 91 -10.03 -7.78 -7.01
CA ASN A 91 -9.91 -8.75 -8.08
C ASN A 91 -8.47 -9.19 -8.31
N CYS A 92 -7.65 -9.13 -7.26
CA CYS A 92 -6.22 -9.32 -7.28
C CYS A 92 -5.84 -10.71 -6.75
N SER A 93 -4.58 -11.07 -7.00
CA SER A 93 -3.89 -12.19 -6.39
C SER A 93 -2.68 -11.67 -5.62
N HIS A 94 -2.11 -12.47 -4.71
CA HIS A 94 -0.99 -12.01 -3.88
C HIS A 94 0.30 -11.67 -4.65
N VAL A 95 0.37 -11.95 -5.96
CA VAL A 95 1.46 -11.45 -6.80
C VAL A 95 1.34 -9.94 -7.09
N GLU A 96 0.17 -9.36 -6.85
CA GLU A 96 -0.18 -7.95 -7.01
C GLU A 96 -0.17 -7.22 -5.65
N ASP A 97 0.32 -7.85 -4.58
CA ASP A 97 0.47 -7.20 -3.28
C ASP A 97 1.53 -6.09 -3.35
N ILE A 98 1.12 -4.87 -2.97
CA ILE A 98 2.00 -3.72 -3.02
C ILE A 98 2.91 -3.66 -1.78
N GLY A 99 4.16 -3.27 -2.02
CA GLY A 99 5.11 -2.85 -1.02
C GLY A 99 5.50 -1.38 -1.16
N LEU A 100 6.23 -0.90 -0.16
CA LEU A 100 6.74 0.46 -0.10
C LEU A 100 8.24 0.45 0.21
N SER A 101 8.94 1.46 -0.29
CA SER A 101 10.23 1.91 0.21
C SER A 101 10.13 3.39 0.54
N CYS A 102 9.95 3.72 1.81
CA CYS A 102 9.80 5.08 2.31
C CYS A 102 11.16 5.75 2.54
N THR A 103 11.19 7.08 2.52
CA THR A 103 12.38 7.86 2.88
C THR A 103 12.37 8.13 4.39
N PRO A 104 13.45 7.79 5.14
CA PRO A 104 13.54 7.96 6.59
C PRO A 104 13.18 9.36 7.10
#